data_AF-A0A444US16-F1
#
_entry.id   AF-A0A444US16-F1
#
_cell.length_a   1.000
_cell.length_b   1.000
_cell.length_c   1.000
_cell.angle_alpha   90.00
_cell.angle_beta   90.00
_cell.angle_gamma   90.00
#
_symmetry.space_group_name_H-M   'P 1'
#
loop_
_entity.id
_entity.type
_entity.pdbx_description
1 polymer ?
#
loop_
_entity_poly.entity_id
_entity_poly.type
_entity_poly.pdbx_seq_one_letter_code
_entity_poly.pdbx_strand_id
1 'polypeptide(L)'
;MYNCARLSTLFQSYQASVQQGLYPEFPEASQLQVAALREEGEWQLLFNYIIPFGELLDQSGQTLRSSTGVRITLGTEAVCKFLVSLSMDFSSYYNRVHILGEPLPHLFSQMFARLQLMRGVKELLHCALSTLHIPPLHQI
;
A
#
# COMPACT_ATOMS: atom_id res chain seq x y z
N MET A 1 10.82 -4.90 -1.66
CA MET A 1 10.99 -6.12 -0.85
C MET A 1 10.83 -5.87 0.65
N TYR A 2 11.71 -5.10 1.31
CA TYR A 2 11.58 -4.81 2.76
C TYR A 2 10.22 -4.25 3.19
N ASN A 3 9.66 -3.31 2.41
CA ASN A 3 8.34 -2.73 2.71
C ASN A 3 7.18 -3.74 2.61
N CYS A 4 7.28 -4.75 1.75
CA CYS A 4 6.31 -5.84 1.70
C CYS A 4 6.35 -6.66 3.01
N ALA A 5 7.54 -6.93 3.53
CA ALA A 5 7.71 -7.62 4.81
C ALA A 5 7.14 -6.79 5.97
N ARG A 6 7.42 -5.48 6.02
CA ARG A 6 6.84 -4.57 7.03
C ARG A 6 5.30 -4.60 7.03
N LEU A 7 4.69 -4.52 5.85
CA LEU A 7 3.24 -4.58 5.70
C LEU A 7 2.69 -5.96 6.10
N SER A 8 3.40 -7.04 5.75
CA SER A 8 3.02 -8.39 6.19
C SER A 8 3.01 -8.49 7.72
N THR A 9 4.08 -8.03 8.38
CA THR A 9 4.17 -8.00 9.85
C THR A 9 3.07 -7.14 10.47
N LEU A 10 2.80 -5.95 9.92
CA LEU A 10 1.71 -5.07 10.39
C LEU A 10 0.37 -5.81 10.42
N PHE A 11 0.00 -6.46 9.32
CA PHE A 11 -1.29 -7.16 9.22
C PHE A 11 -1.34 -8.42 10.09
N GLN A 12 -0.22 -9.14 10.24
CA GLN A 12 -0.13 -10.27 11.17
C GLN A 12 -0.28 -9.81 12.63
N SER A 13 0.38 -8.73 13.03
CA SER A 13 0.23 -8.15 14.36
C SER A 13 -1.21 -7.70 14.62
N TYR A 14 -1.84 -7.03 13.66
CA TYR A 14 -3.26 -6.68 13.76
C TYR A 14 -4.14 -7.91 13.96
N GLN A 15 -3.97 -8.95 13.13
CA GLN A 15 -4.75 -10.18 13.23
C GLN A 15 -4.57 -10.89 14.58
N ALA A 16 -3.33 -10.97 15.08
CA ALA A 16 -3.05 -11.54 16.40
C ALA A 16 -3.72 -10.73 17.52
N SER A 17 -3.67 -9.40 17.45
CA SER A 17 -4.33 -8.53 18.43
C SER A 17 -5.85 -8.63 18.39
N VAL A 18 -6.46 -8.85 17.22
CA VAL A 18 -7.90 -9.16 17.11
C VAL A 18 -8.23 -10.48 17.78
N GLN A 19 -7.43 -11.53 17.53
CA GLN A 19 -7.62 -12.84 18.17
C GLN A 19 -7.49 -12.79 19.70
N GLN A 20 -6.70 -11.85 20.22
CA GLN A 20 -6.54 -11.59 21.66
C GLN A 20 -7.63 -10.66 22.24
N GLY A 21 -8.54 -10.14 21.42
CA GLY A 21 -9.60 -9.22 21.84
C GLY A 21 -9.12 -7.79 22.12
N LEU A 22 -7.90 -7.41 21.72
CA LEU A 22 -7.36 -6.05 21.89
C LEU A 22 -7.93 -5.06 20.88
N TYR A 23 -8.18 -5.51 19.65
CA TYR A 23 -8.78 -4.70 18.59
C TYR A 23 -10.08 -5.35 18.08
N PRO A 24 -11.02 -4.55 17.54
CA PRO A 24 -12.16 -5.10 16.82
C PRO A 24 -11.72 -5.71 15.49
N GLU A 25 -12.55 -6.60 14.96
CA GLU A 25 -12.45 -7.04 13.58
C GLU A 25 -12.50 -5.87 12.60
N PHE A 26 -11.95 -6.07 11.42
CA PHE A 26 -11.90 -5.04 10.41
C PHE A 26 -13.32 -4.73 9.94
N PRO A 27 -13.75 -3.46 9.93
CA PRO A 27 -15.14 -3.12 9.66
C PRO A 27 -15.51 -3.34 8.19
N GLU A 28 -16.81 -3.42 7.92
CA GLU A 28 -17.37 -3.44 6.57
C GLU A 28 -16.99 -2.17 5.79
N ALA A 29 -16.95 -2.24 4.46
CA ALA A 29 -16.58 -1.09 3.62
C ALA A 29 -17.50 0.13 3.84
N SER A 30 -18.78 -0.09 4.15
CA SER A 30 -19.75 0.98 4.46
C SER A 30 -19.47 1.72 5.76
N GLN A 31 -18.70 1.12 6.66
CA GLN A 31 -18.37 1.65 7.98
C GLN A 31 -16.99 2.33 8.01
N LEU A 32 -16.19 2.17 6.94
CA LEU A 32 -14.88 2.81 6.83
C LEU A 32 -15.02 4.32 6.61
N GLN A 33 -14.39 5.09 7.48
CA GLN A 33 -14.34 6.54 7.38
C GLN A 33 -12.99 6.97 6.79
N VAL A 34 -12.88 7.01 5.46
CA VAL A 34 -11.64 7.48 4.78
C VAL A 34 -11.29 8.91 5.16
N ALA A 35 -12.30 9.74 5.49
CA ALA A 35 -12.10 11.09 6.03
C ALA A 35 -11.40 11.14 7.39
N ALA A 36 -11.14 10.00 8.04
CA ALA A 36 -10.33 9.93 9.26
C ALA A 36 -8.82 10.03 9.00
N LEU A 37 -8.39 9.97 7.73
CA LEU A 37 -7.03 10.32 7.32
C LEU A 37 -6.84 11.84 7.47
N ARG A 38 -5.73 12.25 8.10
CA ARG A 38 -5.41 13.64 8.46
C ARG A 38 -3.96 14.01 8.18
N GLU A 39 -3.06 13.05 8.10
CA GLU A 39 -1.63 13.31 7.95
C GLU A 39 -1.30 13.55 6.47
N GLU A 40 -0.43 14.52 6.19
CA GLU A 40 0.00 14.83 4.82
C GLU A 40 0.54 13.59 4.09
N GLY A 41 1.29 12.74 4.79
CA GLY A 41 1.81 11.50 4.23
C GLY A 41 0.73 10.49 3.82
N GLU A 42 -0.45 10.51 4.45
CA GLU A 42 -1.59 9.65 4.07
C GLU A 42 -2.16 10.09 2.73
N TRP A 43 -2.34 11.40 2.56
CA TRP A 43 -2.83 12.01 1.32
C TRP A 43 -1.83 11.85 0.18
N GLN A 44 -0.52 12.02 0.47
CA GLN A 44 0.54 11.77 -0.49
C GLN A 44 0.50 10.32 -0.99
N LEU A 45 0.35 9.33 -0.10
CA LEU A 45 0.22 7.92 -0.49
C LEU A 45 -1.04 7.64 -1.30
N LEU A 46 -2.16 8.24 -0.92
CA LEU A 46 -3.44 8.03 -1.59
C LEU A 46 -3.46 8.64 -3.00
N PHE A 47 -3.15 9.94 -3.11
CA PHE A 47 -3.34 10.70 -4.35
C PHE A 47 -2.20 10.56 -5.35
N ASN A 48 -0.96 10.35 -4.91
CA ASN A 48 0.17 10.26 -5.84
C ASN A 48 0.43 8.82 -6.30
N TYR A 49 -0.08 7.83 -5.56
CA TYR A 49 0.25 6.43 -5.79
C TYR A 49 -0.97 5.55 -5.96
N ILE A 50 -1.91 5.49 -5.00
CA ILE A 50 -3.02 4.53 -5.06
C ILE A 50 -4.04 4.90 -6.13
N ILE A 51 -4.53 6.14 -6.14
CA ILE A 51 -5.54 6.59 -7.10
C ILE A 51 -5.01 6.54 -8.55
N PRO A 52 -3.82 7.11 -8.86
CA PRO A 52 -3.32 7.12 -10.24
C PRO A 52 -2.91 5.73 -10.74
N PHE A 53 -2.67 4.76 -9.85
CA PHE A 53 -2.18 3.45 -10.28
C PHE A 53 -3.15 2.69 -11.17
N GLY A 54 -4.47 2.86 -10.97
CA GLY A 54 -5.47 2.28 -11.87
C GLY A 54 -5.25 2.73 -13.32
N GLU A 55 -5.04 4.02 -13.52
CA GLU A 55 -4.76 4.59 -14.84
C GLU A 55 -3.38 4.16 -15.38
N LEU A 56 -2.39 4.04 -14.50
CA LEU A 56 -1.04 3.59 -14.85
C LEU A 56 -1.00 2.14 -15.36
N LEU A 57 -1.82 1.25 -14.76
CA LEU A 57 -1.98 -0.12 -15.23
C LEU A 57 -2.65 -0.18 -16.60
N ASP A 58 -3.70 0.61 -16.82
CA ASP A 58 -4.41 0.65 -18.10
C ASP A 58 -3.52 1.16 -19.25
N GLN A 59 -2.70 2.18 -19.00
CA GLN A 59 -1.75 2.71 -19.97
C GLN A 59 -0.59 1.74 -20.25
N SER A 60 -0.10 1.04 -19.23
CA SER A 60 0.98 0.05 -19.37
C SER A 60 0.52 -1.20 -20.13
N GLY A 61 -0.71 -1.66 -19.89
CA GLY A 61 -1.33 -2.78 -20.60
C GLY A 61 -1.54 -2.52 -22.10
N GLN A 62 -1.89 -1.29 -22.47
CA GLN A 62 -1.98 -0.88 -23.89
C GLN A 62 -0.60 -0.78 -24.56
N THR A 63 0.42 -0.34 -23.82
CA THR A 63 1.77 -0.15 -24.36
C THR A 63 2.46 -1.48 -24.67
N LEU A 64 2.28 -2.52 -23.85
CA LEU A 64 2.88 -3.85 -24.05
C LEU A 64 2.32 -4.60 -25.28
N ARG A 65 1.09 -4.31 -25.71
CA ARG A 65 0.47 -4.97 -26.87
C ARG A 65 0.93 -4.44 -28.23
N SER A 66 1.66 -3.31 -28.27
CA SER A 66 1.90 -2.58 -29.52
C SER A 66 3.38 -2.33 -29.88
N SER A 67 4.38 -2.83 -29.15
CA SER A 67 5.76 -2.32 -29.36
C SER A 67 6.93 -3.31 -29.34
N THR A 68 7.80 -3.13 -30.33
CA THR A 68 9.15 -3.70 -30.48
C THR A 68 10.16 -3.07 -29.50
N GLY A 69 10.84 -3.90 -28.70
CA GLY A 69 12.14 -3.66 -28.05
C GLY A 69 12.30 -2.42 -27.13
N VAL A 70 12.45 -1.23 -27.73
CA VAL A 70 12.86 0.01 -27.05
C VAL A 70 11.80 0.54 -26.07
N ARG A 71 10.51 0.39 -26.38
CA ARG A 71 9.41 0.82 -25.51
C ARG A 71 9.24 -0.07 -24.27
N ILE A 72 9.67 -1.33 -24.33
CA ILE A 72 9.65 -2.25 -23.18
C ILE A 72 10.65 -1.77 -22.12
N THR A 73 11.85 -1.34 -22.53
CA THR A 73 12.86 -0.80 -21.61
C THR A 73 12.39 0.48 -20.90
N LEU A 74 11.70 1.37 -21.62
CA LEU A 74 11.16 2.61 -21.05
C LEU A 74 10.03 2.35 -20.03
N GLY A 75 9.19 1.34 -20.29
CA GLY A 75 8.15 0.89 -19.36
C GLY A 75 8.74 0.33 -18.06
N THR A 76 9.77 -0.51 -18.15
CA THR A 76 10.47 -1.06 -16.98
C THR A 76 11.13 0.03 -16.13
N GLU A 77 11.79 1.01 -16.76
CA GLU A 77 12.40 2.13 -16.04
C GLU A 77 11.36 2.95 -15.26
N ALA A 78 10.21 3.24 -15.89
CA ALA A 78 9.12 3.98 -15.25
C ALA A 78 8.59 3.24 -14.01
N VAL A 79 8.36 1.93 -14.11
CA VAL A 79 7.93 1.10 -12.97
C VAL A 79 8.98 1.07 -11.87
N CYS A 80 10.27 0.98 -12.21
CA CYS A 80 11.35 1.01 -11.22
C CYS A 80 11.41 2.36 -10.49
N LYS A 81 11.33 3.49 -11.21
CA LYS A 81 11.27 4.83 -10.60
C LYS A 81 10.07 4.97 -9.68
N PHE A 82 8.90 4.52 -10.15
CA PHE A 82 7.67 4.49 -9.36
C PHE A 82 7.86 3.71 -8.05
N LEU A 83 8.39 2.49 -8.13
CA LEU A 83 8.64 1.63 -6.96
C LEU A 83 9.62 2.26 -5.97
N VAL A 84 10.66 2.95 -6.45
CA VAL A 84 11.63 3.65 -5.60
C VAL A 84 10.95 4.81 -4.86
N SER A 85 10.23 5.68 -5.58
CA SER A 85 9.51 6.82 -4.99
C SER A 85 8.46 6.38 -3.98
N LEU A 86 7.60 5.42 -4.36
CA LEU A 86 6.60 4.83 -3.46
C LEU A 86 7.27 4.24 -2.20
N SER A 87 8.38 3.53 -2.37
CA SER A 87 9.08 2.91 -1.24
C SER A 87 9.67 3.95 -0.28
N MET A 88 10.18 5.06 -0.80
CA MET A 88 10.75 6.14 0.00
C MET A 88 9.65 6.87 0.80
N ASP A 89 8.58 7.26 0.12
CA ASP A 89 7.46 7.98 0.74
C ASP A 89 6.72 7.12 1.76
N PHE A 90 6.45 5.85 1.43
CA PHE A 90 5.87 4.89 2.36
C PHE A 90 6.76 4.71 3.60
N SER A 91 8.08 4.57 3.42
CA SER A 91 8.98 4.37 4.55
C SER A 91 9.01 5.59 5.46
N SER A 92 9.01 6.79 4.87
CA SER A 92 8.92 8.07 5.59
C SER A 92 7.64 8.16 6.41
N TYR A 93 6.49 7.87 5.78
CA TYR A 93 5.18 7.87 6.44
C TYR A 93 5.11 6.85 7.59
N TYR A 94 5.43 5.57 7.32
CA TYR A 94 5.31 4.50 8.31
C TYR A 94 6.18 4.76 9.54
N ASN A 95 7.38 5.33 9.36
CA ASN A 95 8.27 5.63 10.49
C ASN A 95 7.73 6.74 11.41
N ARG A 96 6.87 7.62 10.90
CA ARG A 96 6.33 8.77 11.65
C ARG A 96 4.98 8.46 12.31
N VAL A 97 4.22 7.55 11.72
CA VAL A 97 2.81 7.36 12.05
C VAL A 97 2.57 5.98 12.65
N HIS A 98 2.01 5.96 13.87
CA HIS A 98 1.54 4.72 14.49
C HIS A 98 0.23 4.26 13.85
N ILE A 99 0.30 3.17 13.09
CA ILE A 99 -0.87 2.57 12.44
C ILE A 99 -1.68 1.77 13.45
N LEU A 100 -1.04 0.87 14.19
CA LEU A 100 -1.63 0.18 15.35
C LEU A 100 -1.20 0.96 16.60
N GLY A 101 -2.09 1.82 17.10
CA GLY A 101 -1.87 2.69 18.25
C GLY A 101 -2.31 2.07 19.57
N GLU A 102 -2.83 2.88 20.49
CA GLU A 102 -3.48 2.35 21.70
C GLU A 102 -4.88 1.79 21.37
N PRO A 103 -5.35 0.73 22.04
CA PRO A 103 -6.65 0.11 21.78
C PRO A 103 -7.82 0.92 22.37
N LEU A 104 -7.92 2.20 22.01
CA LEU A 104 -8.96 3.11 22.49
C LEU A 104 -10.07 3.25 21.43
N PRO A 105 -11.36 3.08 21.80
CA PRO A 105 -12.46 3.08 20.83
C PRO A 105 -12.55 4.30 19.91
N HIS A 106 -12.22 5.49 20.42
CA HIS A 106 -12.25 6.73 19.64
C HIS A 106 -11.11 6.84 18.61
N LEU A 107 -10.08 5.99 18.70
CA LEU A 107 -8.96 5.93 17.75
C LEU A 107 -9.18 4.91 16.63
N PHE A 108 -10.13 3.99 16.80
CA PHE A 108 -10.34 2.89 15.85
C PHE A 108 -10.70 3.37 14.45
N SER A 109 -11.48 4.44 14.32
CA SER A 109 -11.83 4.99 13.01
C SER A 109 -10.59 5.37 12.19
N GLN A 110 -9.61 6.03 12.83
CA GLN A 110 -8.37 6.43 12.17
C GLN A 110 -7.46 5.21 11.92
N MET A 111 -7.36 4.30 12.89
CA MET A 111 -6.62 3.04 12.73
C MET A 111 -7.13 2.24 11.52
N PHE A 112 -8.45 2.07 11.38
CA PHE A 112 -9.03 1.35 10.25
C PHE A 112 -8.83 2.05 8.92
N ALA A 113 -8.93 3.38 8.87
CA ALA A 113 -8.61 4.15 7.67
C ALA A 113 -7.15 3.96 7.25
N ARG A 114 -6.21 4.00 8.22
CA ARG A 114 -4.79 3.72 7.98
C ARG A 114 -4.55 2.29 7.51
N LEU A 115 -5.17 1.30 8.15
CA LEU A 115 -5.06 -0.10 7.73
C LEU A 115 -5.59 -0.31 6.31
N GLN A 116 -6.67 0.36 5.92
CA GLN A 116 -7.17 0.34 4.55
C GLN A 116 -6.17 0.96 3.57
N LEU A 117 -5.60 2.12 3.92
CA LEU A 117 -4.53 2.74 3.12
C LEU A 117 -3.33 1.80 2.95
N MET A 118 -2.90 1.14 4.02
CA MET A 118 -1.79 0.17 3.99
C MET A 118 -2.11 -1.07 3.15
N ARG A 119 -3.37 -1.49 3.09
CA ARG A 119 -3.81 -2.57 2.21
C ARG A 119 -3.65 -2.16 0.75
N GLY A 120 -4.07 -0.95 0.40
CA GLY A 120 -3.86 -0.37 -0.93
C GLY A 120 -2.37 -0.28 -1.31
N VAL A 121 -1.51 0.22 -0.41
CA VAL A 121 -0.05 0.26 -0.65
C VAL A 121 0.54 -1.14 -0.83
N LYS A 122 0.07 -2.14 -0.06
CA LYS A 122 0.52 -3.52 -0.19
C LYS A 122 0.16 -4.08 -1.57
N GLU A 123 -1.09 -3.97 -1.98
CA GLU A 123 -1.56 -4.42 -3.29
C GLU A 123 -0.78 -3.74 -4.41
N LEU A 124 -0.59 -2.43 -4.31
CA LEU A 124 0.19 -1.63 -5.24
C LEU A 124 1.63 -2.13 -5.40
N LEU A 125 2.35 -2.34 -4.29
CA LEU A 125 3.71 -2.89 -4.31
C LEU A 125 3.74 -4.28 -4.96
N HIS A 126 2.79 -5.14 -4.63
CA HIS A 126 2.70 -6.49 -5.19
C HIS A 126 2.43 -6.47 -6.71
N CYS A 127 1.48 -5.65 -7.16
CA CYS A 127 1.16 -5.49 -8.57
C CYS A 127 2.35 -4.93 -9.36
N ALA A 128 2.96 -3.83 -8.89
CA ALA A 128 4.10 -3.23 -9.55
C ALA A 128 5.32 -4.18 -9.62
N LEU A 129 5.62 -4.93 -8.54
CA LEU A 129 6.67 -5.95 -8.58
C LEU A 129 6.34 -7.11 -9.53
N SER A 130 5.08 -7.52 -9.60
CA SER A 130 4.62 -8.56 -10.53
C SER A 130 4.79 -8.15 -11.99
N THR A 131 4.64 -6.86 -12.35
CA THR A 131 4.93 -6.38 -13.72
C THR A 131 6.41 -6.56 -14.10
N LEU A 132 7.30 -6.60 -13.11
CA LEU A 132 8.72 -6.86 -13.28
C LEU A 132 9.09 -8.34 -13.17
N HIS A 133 8.10 -9.24 -13.04
CA HIS A 133 8.28 -10.67 -12.76
C HIS A 133 9.08 -10.94 -11.47
N ILE A 134 9.03 -10.01 -10.51
CA ILE A 134 9.64 -10.17 -9.20
C ILE A 134 8.56 -10.70 -8.24
N PRO A 135 8.64 -11.94 -7.74
CA PRO A 135 7.65 -12.46 -6.83
C PRO A 135 7.70 -11.69 -5.50
N PRO A 136 6.54 -11.38 -4.88
CA PRO A 136 6.51 -10.81 -3.55
C PRO A 136 7.08 -11.82 -2.55
N LEU A 137 8.07 -11.42 -1.75
CA LEU A 137 8.59 -12.28 -0.67
C LEU A 137 7.48 -12.48 0.37
N HIS A 138 6.94 -13.69 0.44
CA HIS A 138 6.33 -14.21 1.65
C HIS A 138 7.49 -14.50 2.62
N GLN A 139 7.64 -13.64 3.62
CA GLN A 139 8.50 -13.73 4.81
C GLN A 139 9.74 -14.66 4.78
N ILE A 140 10.88 -14.06 5.12
CA ILE A 140 11.99 -14.76 5.81
C ILE A 140 11.60 -14.87 7.28
#